data_AF-A0A561B3S8-F1
#
_entry.id   AF-A0A561B3S8-F1
#
_cell.length_a   1.000
_cell.length_b   1.000
_cell.length_c   1.000
_cell.angle_alpha   90.00
_cell.angle_beta   90.00
_cell.angle_gamma   90.00
#
_symmetry.space_group_name_H-M   'P 1'
#
loop_
_entity.id
_entity.type
_entity.pdbx_description
1 polymer ?
#
loop_
_entity_poly.entity_id
_entity_poly.type
_entity_poly.pdbx_seq_one_letter_code
_entity_poly.pdbx_strand_id
1 'polypeptide(L)'
;MKNVALRIAAQEDPEGETITASFDDADLALLQQYCASLDRLRETALLQNGLSPMTGLSWTSAGMALTGKPYSNAELHELLHVLRPVLLANEAASYENASGLLGRRFKNKNLSKHLKAIRFIFDRGELASYMQVTIGDQKLFDDSILRLWLNGVQYHTDAEKAAAWAQIEKSLTTENARALVMNQLHGKVSALFRLEQLVKFVLDEKSGPTPPAVAV
;
A
#
# COMPACT_ATOMS: atom_id res chain seq x y z
N MET A 1 -21.45 12.72 -14.25
CA MET A 1 -20.13 13.10 -14.81
C MET A 1 -19.52 14.26 -14.04
N LYS A 2 -18.31 14.09 -13.51
CA LYS A 2 -17.56 15.09 -12.74
C LYS A 2 -16.22 15.38 -13.44
N ASN A 3 -15.91 16.65 -13.63
CA ASN A 3 -14.60 17.07 -14.16
C ASN A 3 -13.71 17.52 -13.01
N VAL A 4 -12.48 17.01 -12.99
CA VAL A 4 -11.49 17.28 -11.94
C VAL A 4 -10.24 17.86 -12.58
N ALA A 5 -9.69 18.91 -11.99
CA ALA A 5 -8.39 19.46 -12.33
C ALA A 5 -7.40 19.22 -11.17
N LEU A 6 -6.22 18.69 -11.47
CA LEU A 6 -5.12 18.52 -10.52
C LEU A 6 -3.92 19.32 -10.98
N ARG A 7 -3.28 20.05 -10.06
CA ARG A 7 -1.97 20.65 -10.31
C ARG A 7 -0.88 19.72 -9.80
N ILE A 8 0.04 19.36 -10.68
CA ILE A 8 1.22 18.55 -10.35
C ILE A 8 2.45 19.44 -10.53
N ALA A 9 3.15 19.74 -9.44
CA ALA A 9 4.42 20.45 -9.47
C ALA A 9 5.53 19.53 -8.99
N ALA A 10 6.70 19.60 -9.64
CA ALA A 10 7.91 18.99 -9.11
C ALA A 10 8.56 19.97 -8.15
N GLN A 11 9.39 19.47 -7.22
CA GLN A 11 10.11 20.35 -6.31
C GLN A 11 11.07 21.31 -7.04
N GLU A 12 11.55 20.89 -8.22
CA GLU A 12 12.43 21.67 -9.10
C GLU A 12 11.68 22.50 -10.15
N ASP A 13 10.37 22.27 -10.31
CA ASP A 13 9.48 23.00 -11.23
C ASP A 13 8.17 23.36 -10.51
N PRO A 14 8.16 24.50 -9.79
CA PRO A 14 6.99 24.95 -9.03
C PRO A 14 5.86 25.47 -9.92
N GLU A 15 6.12 25.81 -11.19
CA GLU A 15 5.06 26.19 -12.12
C GLU A 15 4.16 24.98 -12.39
N GLY A 16 4.76 23.81 -12.62
CA GLY A 16 4.05 22.54 -12.71
C GLY A 16 3.06 22.47 -13.89
N GLU A 17 2.26 21.42 -13.91
CA GLU A 17 1.28 21.15 -14.96
C GLU A 17 -0.10 20.93 -14.35
N THR A 18 -1.12 21.57 -14.92
CA THR A 18 -2.52 21.27 -14.59
C THR A 18 -3.03 20.19 -15.53
N ILE A 19 -3.48 19.09 -14.97
CA ILE A 19 -4.07 17.97 -15.69
C ILE A 19 -5.57 17.88 -15.39
N THR A 20 -6.37 17.48 -16.37
CA THR A 20 -7.82 17.36 -16.22
C THR A 20 -8.29 15.96 -16.56
N ALA A 21 -9.37 15.53 -15.92
CA ALA A 21 -10.01 14.25 -16.17
C ALA A 21 -11.52 14.33 -15.92
N SER A 22 -12.26 13.45 -16.58
CA SER A 22 -13.71 13.30 -16.41
C SER A 22 -14.04 11.92 -15.85
N PHE A 23 -14.84 11.89 -14.78
CA PHE A 23 -15.24 10.70 -14.05
C PHE A 23 -16.75 10.51 -14.18
N ASP A 24 -17.18 9.31 -14.52
CA ASP A 24 -18.58 8.93 -14.49
C ASP A 24 -18.99 8.43 -13.10
N ASP A 25 -20.28 8.15 -12.92
CA ASP A 25 -20.83 7.82 -11.61
C ASP A 25 -20.31 6.45 -11.10
N ALA A 26 -19.98 5.53 -12.02
CA ALA A 26 -19.39 4.24 -11.66
C ALA A 26 -17.94 4.39 -11.19
N ASP A 27 -17.16 5.26 -11.83
CA ASP A 27 -15.82 5.61 -11.35
C ASP A 27 -15.87 6.20 -9.93
N LEU A 28 -16.78 7.15 -9.70
CA LEU A 28 -16.94 7.82 -8.41
C LEU A 28 -17.36 6.83 -7.32
N ALA A 29 -18.29 5.91 -7.63
CA ALA A 29 -18.72 4.86 -6.70
C ALA A 29 -17.55 3.94 -6.30
N LEU A 30 -16.71 3.53 -7.25
CA LEU A 30 -15.51 2.72 -6.96
C LEU A 30 -14.55 3.45 -6.02
N LEU A 31 -14.28 4.72 -6.31
CA LEU A 31 -13.39 5.56 -5.51
C LEU A 31 -13.94 5.81 -4.09
N GLN A 32 -15.26 5.99 -3.96
CA GLN A 32 -15.92 6.10 -2.65
C GLN A 32 -15.84 4.80 -1.86
N GLN A 33 -16.05 3.64 -2.49
CA GLN A 33 -15.92 2.33 -1.86
C GLN A 33 -14.48 2.07 -1.39
N TYR A 34 -13.49 2.50 -2.17
CA TYR A 34 -12.08 2.47 -1.80
C TYR A 34 -11.83 3.29 -0.52
N CYS A 35 -12.25 4.55 -0.47
CA CYS A 35 -12.13 5.40 0.73
C CYS A 35 -12.84 4.79 1.95
N ALA A 36 -14.09 4.32 1.79
CA ALA A 36 -14.84 3.71 2.89
C ALA A 36 -14.14 2.47 3.46
N SER A 37 -13.48 1.67 2.61
CA SER A 37 -12.70 0.52 3.06
C SER A 37 -11.46 0.96 3.87
N LEU A 38 -10.84 2.08 3.49
CA LEU A 38 -9.69 2.65 4.22
C LEU A 38 -10.09 3.36 5.52
N ASP A 39 -11.30 3.92 5.60
CA ASP A 39 -11.83 4.45 6.85
C ASP A 39 -12.00 3.32 7.89
N ARG A 40 -12.58 2.18 7.47
CA ARG A 40 -12.62 0.97 8.33
C ARG A 40 -11.23 0.47 8.71
N LEU A 41 -10.27 0.55 7.79
CA LEU A 41 -8.88 0.15 8.06
C LEU A 41 -8.25 0.98 9.18
N ARG A 42 -8.50 2.30 9.20
CA ARG A 42 -8.02 3.20 10.26
C ARG A 42 -8.56 2.81 11.63
N GLU A 43 -9.75 2.25 11.72
CA GLU A 43 -10.41 1.89 12.98
C GLU A 43 -9.81 0.63 13.63
N THR A 44 -9.00 -0.14 12.89
CA THR A 44 -8.39 -1.37 13.42
C THR A 44 -7.45 -1.06 14.60
N ALA A 45 -7.40 -1.97 15.57
CA ALA A 45 -6.61 -1.78 16.78
C ALA A 45 -5.11 -1.60 16.46
N LEU A 46 -4.57 -2.34 15.48
CA LEU A 46 -3.16 -2.18 15.06
C LEU A 46 -2.86 -0.77 14.57
N LEU A 47 -3.73 -0.17 13.77
CA LEU A 47 -3.49 1.18 13.26
C LEU A 47 -3.66 2.23 14.36
N GLN A 48 -4.70 2.11 15.19
CA GLN A 48 -4.93 3.01 16.33
C GLN A 48 -3.78 2.98 17.34
N ASN A 49 -3.19 1.81 17.55
CA ASN A 49 -2.03 1.64 18.42
C ASN A 49 -0.71 2.05 17.75
N GLY A 50 -0.72 2.58 16.52
CA GLY A 50 0.46 2.95 15.77
C GLY A 50 1.15 1.74 15.18
N LEU A 51 0.57 1.20 14.10
CA LEU A 51 1.14 0.14 13.27
C LEU A 51 2.58 0.52 12.93
N SER A 52 3.53 -0.04 13.67
CA SER A 52 4.91 0.40 13.56
C SER A 52 5.62 -0.49 12.56
N PRO A 53 6.35 0.10 11.59
CA PRO A 53 7.25 -0.68 10.77
C PRO A 53 8.34 -1.32 11.63
N MET A 54 9.18 -2.12 11.00
CA MET A 54 10.43 -2.55 11.61
C MET A 54 11.23 -1.31 12.05
N THR A 55 11.56 -1.23 13.34
CA THR A 55 12.22 -0.07 13.95
C THR A 55 13.74 -0.17 13.90
N GLY A 56 14.27 -1.35 13.61
CA GLY A 56 15.70 -1.62 13.63
C GLY A 56 16.04 -2.95 12.97
N LEU A 57 17.23 -2.97 12.38
CA LEU A 57 17.85 -4.12 11.76
C LEU A 57 19.30 -4.16 12.22
N SER A 58 19.71 -5.24 12.87
CA SER A 58 21.07 -5.42 13.36
C SER A 58 21.59 -6.83 13.11
N TRP A 59 22.92 -6.99 13.15
CA TRP A 59 23.60 -8.27 13.01
C TRP A 59 24.20 -8.63 14.36
N THR A 60 23.82 -9.80 14.87
CA THR A 60 24.32 -10.35 16.13
C THR A 60 25.15 -11.61 15.84
N SER A 61 25.80 -12.17 16.87
CA SER A 61 26.46 -13.47 16.76
C SER A 61 25.50 -14.61 16.41
N ALA A 62 24.19 -14.44 16.67
CA ALA A 62 23.14 -15.39 16.32
C ALA A 62 22.52 -15.12 14.92
N GLY A 63 22.99 -14.10 14.20
CA GLY A 63 22.48 -13.71 12.89
C GLY A 63 21.71 -12.39 12.90
N MET A 64 20.86 -12.20 11.89
CA MET A 64 20.05 -10.99 11.72
C MET A 64 19.01 -10.87 12.84
N ALA A 65 18.82 -9.68 13.40
CA ALA A 65 17.81 -9.37 14.39
C ALA A 65 16.96 -8.19 13.90
N LEU A 66 15.65 -8.39 13.81
CA LEU A 66 14.66 -7.39 13.41
C LEU A 66 13.89 -6.97 14.65
N THR A 67 13.82 -5.66 14.90
CA THR A 67 13.01 -5.13 16.01
C THR A 67 11.72 -4.54 15.48
N GLY A 68 10.61 -4.82 16.18
CA GLY A 68 9.30 -4.28 15.87
C GLY A 68 8.46 -4.14 17.13
N LYS A 69 7.37 -3.37 17.04
CA LYS A 69 6.43 -3.23 18.15
C LYS A 69 5.67 -4.56 18.34
N PRO A 70 5.46 -5.03 19.59
CA PRO A 70 4.66 -6.23 19.83
C PRO A 70 3.20 -5.99 19.43
N TYR A 71 2.54 -7.07 19.01
CA TYR A 71 1.12 -7.10 18.68
C TYR A 71 0.54 -8.50 18.97
N SER A 72 -0.75 -8.55 19.23
CA SER A 72 -1.49 -9.81 19.42
C SER A 72 -1.97 -10.40 18.09
N ASN A 73 -2.23 -11.71 18.07
CA ASN A 73 -2.82 -12.36 16.89
C ASN A 73 -4.24 -11.84 16.59
N ALA A 74 -5.00 -11.42 17.61
CA ALA A 74 -6.33 -10.87 17.42
C ALA A 74 -6.28 -9.56 16.62
N GLU A 75 -5.38 -8.65 17.01
CA GLU A 75 -5.14 -7.39 16.30
C GLU A 75 -4.64 -7.63 14.86
N LEU A 76 -3.77 -8.62 14.65
CA LEU A 76 -3.32 -9.02 13.32
C LEU A 76 -4.47 -9.51 12.44
N HIS A 77 -5.29 -10.44 12.96
CA HIS A 77 -6.39 -11.02 12.19
C HIS A 77 -7.45 -9.98 11.84
N GLU A 78 -7.75 -9.06 12.76
CA GLU A 78 -8.62 -7.91 12.50
C GLU A 78 -8.07 -7.10 11.32
N LEU A 79 -6.80 -6.69 11.37
CA LEU A 79 -6.16 -5.93 10.30
C LEU A 79 -6.24 -6.66 8.96
N LEU A 80 -5.89 -7.95 8.92
CA LEU A 80 -5.94 -8.76 7.70
C LEU A 80 -7.34 -8.88 7.12
N HIS A 81 -8.35 -9.02 7.98
CA HIS A 81 -9.74 -9.11 7.54
C HIS A 81 -10.20 -7.80 6.90
N VAL A 82 -9.88 -6.67 7.53
CA VAL A 82 -10.26 -5.33 7.04
C VAL A 82 -9.44 -4.91 5.82
N LEU A 83 -8.19 -5.37 5.69
CA LEU A 83 -7.34 -5.11 4.51
C LEU A 83 -7.82 -5.82 3.24
N ARG A 84 -8.50 -6.95 3.37
CA ARG A 84 -8.84 -7.83 2.23
C ARG A 84 -9.47 -7.10 1.03
N PRO A 85 -10.49 -6.23 1.19
CA PRO A 85 -11.17 -5.57 0.07
C PRO A 85 -10.26 -4.65 -0.77
N VAL A 86 -9.22 -4.09 -0.15
CA VAL A 86 -8.29 -3.15 -0.82
C VAL A 86 -7.00 -3.84 -1.25
N LEU A 87 -6.67 -4.98 -0.66
CA LEU A 87 -5.45 -5.75 -0.91
C LEU A 87 -5.59 -6.75 -2.06
N LEU A 88 -6.74 -7.40 -2.20
CA LEU A 88 -6.94 -8.45 -3.20
C LEU A 88 -7.35 -7.88 -4.55
N ALA A 89 -6.62 -8.22 -5.60
CA ALA A 89 -6.83 -7.68 -6.95
C ALA A 89 -8.25 -7.88 -7.52
N ASN A 90 -8.94 -8.96 -7.12
CA ASN A 90 -10.27 -9.30 -7.63
C ASN A 90 -11.41 -8.53 -6.95
N GLU A 91 -11.12 -7.73 -5.92
CA GLU A 91 -12.11 -6.94 -5.21
C GLU A 91 -12.37 -5.62 -5.97
N ALA A 92 -13.63 -5.18 -5.99
CA ALA A 92 -14.02 -3.97 -6.75
C ALA A 92 -13.23 -2.73 -6.31
N ALA A 93 -13.02 -2.58 -5.01
CA ALA A 93 -12.29 -1.49 -4.39
C ALA A 93 -10.81 -1.83 -4.14
N SER A 94 -10.20 -2.69 -4.95
CA SER A 94 -8.79 -3.02 -4.82
C SER A 94 -7.87 -1.84 -5.15
N TYR A 95 -6.65 -1.87 -4.60
CA TYR A 95 -5.58 -0.96 -4.98
C TYR A 95 -5.37 -0.93 -6.50
N GLU A 96 -5.34 -2.10 -7.16
CA GLU A 96 -5.15 -2.20 -8.61
C GLU A 96 -6.24 -1.45 -9.38
N ASN A 97 -7.50 -1.61 -8.96
CA ASN A 97 -8.63 -0.99 -9.63
C ASN A 97 -8.65 0.52 -9.45
N ALA A 98 -8.44 1.01 -8.22
CA ALA A 98 -8.38 2.44 -7.92
C ALA A 98 -7.19 3.13 -8.61
N SER A 99 -5.98 2.57 -8.49
CA SER A 99 -4.76 3.10 -9.11
C SER A 99 -4.85 3.08 -10.63
N GLY A 100 -5.34 1.97 -11.20
CA GLY A 100 -5.54 1.83 -12.63
C GLY A 100 -6.57 2.82 -13.18
N LEU A 101 -7.66 3.07 -12.45
CA LEU A 101 -8.66 4.08 -12.81
C LEU A 101 -8.04 5.48 -12.90
N LEU A 102 -7.32 5.92 -11.86
CA LEU A 102 -6.65 7.23 -11.85
C LEU A 102 -5.67 7.36 -13.03
N GLY A 103 -4.85 6.34 -13.28
CA GLY A 103 -3.91 6.32 -14.39
C GLY A 103 -4.60 6.44 -15.76
N ARG A 104 -5.70 5.71 -15.96
CA ARG A 104 -6.48 5.74 -17.22
C ARG A 104 -7.20 7.06 -17.46
N ARG A 105 -7.72 7.70 -16.42
CA ARG A 105 -8.52 8.93 -16.54
C ARG A 105 -7.67 10.18 -16.79
N PHE A 106 -6.52 10.29 -16.11
CA PHE A 106 -5.66 11.47 -16.23
C PHE A 106 -4.61 11.39 -17.35
N LYS A 107 -4.15 10.19 -17.74
CA LYS A 107 -3.19 9.96 -18.85
C LYS A 107 -1.94 10.86 -18.84
N ASN A 108 -1.44 11.25 -17.67
CA ASN A 108 -0.28 12.12 -17.52
C ASN A 108 0.99 11.34 -17.10
N LYS A 109 2.14 11.71 -17.66
CA LYS A 109 3.43 11.03 -17.40
C LYS A 109 3.93 11.22 -15.96
N ASN A 110 3.80 12.43 -15.40
CA ASN A 110 4.25 12.74 -14.04
C ASN A 110 3.38 12.04 -13.00
N LEU A 111 2.05 12.06 -13.17
CA LEU A 111 1.15 11.27 -12.34
C LEU A 111 1.47 9.78 -12.45
N SER A 112 1.71 9.27 -13.66
CA SER A 112 2.07 7.86 -13.86
C SER A 112 3.36 7.47 -13.13
N LYS A 113 4.37 8.37 -13.08
CA LYS A 113 5.58 8.15 -12.28
C LYS A 113 5.25 8.09 -10.78
N HIS A 114 4.39 8.99 -10.30
CA HIS A 114 3.97 8.99 -8.90
C HIS A 114 3.18 7.73 -8.52
N LEU A 115 2.23 7.29 -9.35
CA LEU A 115 1.51 6.03 -9.15
C LEU A 115 2.45 4.81 -9.17
N LYS A 116 3.49 4.82 -10.02
CA LYS A 116 4.54 3.78 -10.00
C LYS A 116 5.34 3.78 -8.70
N ALA A 117 5.64 4.94 -8.13
CA ALA A 117 6.32 5.04 -6.84
C ALA A 117 5.43 4.49 -5.70
N ILE A 118 4.14 4.81 -5.70
CA ILE A 118 3.17 4.22 -4.76
C ILE A 118 3.10 2.69 -4.96
N ARG A 119 3.07 2.22 -6.21
CA ARG A 119 3.06 0.78 -6.52
C ARG A 119 4.31 0.08 -6.00
N PHE A 120 5.48 0.70 -6.14
CA PHE A 120 6.72 0.16 -5.61
C PHE A 120 6.63 -0.07 -4.09
N ILE A 121 6.12 0.91 -3.34
CA ILE A 121 5.90 0.78 -1.90
C ILE A 121 4.87 -0.32 -1.59
N PHE A 122 3.79 -0.39 -2.38
CA PHE A 122 2.77 -1.42 -2.21
C PHE A 122 3.32 -2.83 -2.44
N ASP A 123 4.14 -3.02 -3.47
CA ASP A 123 4.66 -4.34 -3.84
C ASP A 123 5.88 -4.74 -3.00
N ARG A 124 6.73 -3.81 -2.58
CA ARG A 124 8.04 -4.16 -1.99
C ARG A 124 8.26 -3.62 -0.58
N GLY A 125 7.38 -2.75 -0.12
CA GLY A 125 7.57 -1.96 1.09
C GLY A 125 8.60 -0.84 0.90
N GLU A 126 8.67 0.07 1.86
CA GLU A 126 9.55 1.25 1.78
C GLU A 126 11.04 0.87 1.86
N LEU A 127 11.39 -0.20 2.58
CA LEU A 127 12.78 -0.63 2.78
C LEU A 127 13.46 -1.15 1.50
N ALA A 128 12.68 -1.68 0.55
CA ALA A 128 13.22 -2.18 -0.72
C ALA A 128 13.88 -1.09 -1.58
N SER A 129 13.57 0.19 -1.32
CA SER A 129 14.24 1.32 -1.95
C SER A 129 15.68 1.49 -1.47
N TYR A 130 16.00 1.00 -0.28
CA TYR A 130 17.30 1.21 0.38
C TYR A 130 18.15 -0.06 0.40
N MET A 131 17.52 -1.22 0.55
CA MET A 131 18.23 -2.49 0.65
C MET A 131 17.38 -3.67 0.20
N GLN A 132 18.05 -4.76 -0.17
CA GLN A 132 17.42 -6.05 -0.45
C GLN A 132 18.20 -7.16 0.26
N VAL A 133 17.48 -8.02 0.97
CA VAL A 133 18.02 -9.23 1.58
C VAL A 133 17.38 -10.44 0.90
N THR A 134 18.15 -11.51 0.73
CA THR A 134 17.69 -12.78 0.15
C THR A 134 18.03 -13.96 1.06
N ILE A 135 17.13 -14.94 1.12
CA ILE A 135 17.36 -16.25 1.74
C ILE A 135 17.16 -17.30 0.67
N GLY A 136 18.25 -17.94 0.23
CA GLY A 136 18.25 -18.64 -1.06
C GLY A 136 17.85 -17.67 -2.17
N ASP A 137 16.84 -18.03 -2.96
CA ASP A 137 16.29 -17.20 -4.03
C ASP A 137 15.14 -16.27 -3.58
N GLN A 138 14.71 -16.36 -2.32
CA GLN A 138 13.59 -15.59 -1.81
C GLN A 138 14.03 -14.17 -1.39
N LYS A 139 13.48 -13.16 -2.05
CA LYS A 139 13.61 -11.75 -1.66
C LYS A 139 12.75 -11.44 -0.43
N LEU A 140 13.36 -10.87 0.61
CA LEU A 140 12.65 -10.54 1.85
C LEU A 140 11.78 -9.29 1.74
N PHE A 141 12.19 -8.30 0.94
CA PHE A 141 11.41 -7.08 0.70
C PHE A 141 10.69 -7.11 -0.66
N ASP A 142 9.77 -8.04 -0.82
CA ASP A 142 9.00 -8.27 -2.06
C ASP A 142 7.63 -8.89 -1.74
N ASP A 143 6.61 -8.59 -2.55
CA ASP A 143 5.21 -9.04 -2.36
C ASP A 143 5.09 -10.56 -2.24
N SER A 144 6.01 -11.29 -2.87
CA SER A 144 6.09 -12.75 -2.78
C SER A 144 6.19 -13.25 -1.33
N ILE A 145 6.87 -12.52 -0.44
CA ILE A 145 7.00 -12.92 0.97
C ILE A 145 5.67 -12.87 1.71
N LEU A 146 4.88 -11.81 1.46
CA LEU A 146 3.59 -11.64 2.11
C LEU A 146 2.60 -12.65 1.54
N ARG A 147 2.60 -12.87 0.22
CA ARG A 147 1.76 -13.91 -0.40
C ARG A 147 2.10 -15.30 0.09
N LEU A 148 3.38 -15.60 0.25
CA LEU A 148 3.83 -16.88 0.78
C LEU A 148 3.28 -17.09 2.19
N TRP A 149 3.44 -16.09 3.07
CA TRP A 149 2.93 -16.13 4.43
C TRP A 149 1.40 -16.21 4.50
N LEU A 150 0.69 -15.33 3.78
CA LEU A 150 -0.77 -15.31 3.78
C LEU A 150 -1.35 -16.65 3.33
N ASN A 151 -0.80 -17.23 2.27
CA ASN A 151 -1.32 -18.50 1.74
C ASN A 151 -0.88 -19.73 2.55
N GLY A 152 0.35 -19.72 3.08
CA GLY A 152 0.88 -20.84 3.87
C GLY A 152 0.38 -20.87 5.31
N VAL A 153 0.09 -19.71 5.91
CA VAL A 153 -0.16 -19.58 7.35
C VAL A 153 -1.55 -19.03 7.68
N GLN A 154 -2.09 -18.10 6.88
CA GLN A 154 -3.30 -17.35 7.28
C GLN A 154 -4.60 -17.78 6.57
N TYR A 155 -4.56 -18.05 5.25
CA TYR A 155 -5.78 -18.18 4.44
C TYR A 155 -6.01 -19.58 3.86
N HIS A 156 -5.01 -20.13 3.16
CA HIS A 156 -5.24 -21.27 2.26
C HIS A 156 -4.61 -22.58 2.73
N THR A 157 -3.88 -22.57 3.85
CA THR A 157 -3.21 -23.73 4.45
C THR A 157 -2.47 -24.57 3.38
N ASP A 158 -1.88 -23.88 2.41
CA ASP A 158 -1.19 -24.46 1.29
C ASP A 158 0.10 -25.12 1.81
N ALA A 159 0.16 -26.44 1.77
CA ALA A 159 1.22 -27.21 2.43
C ALA A 159 2.62 -26.90 1.87
N GLU A 160 2.73 -26.64 0.57
CA GLU A 160 4.00 -26.28 -0.06
C GLU A 160 4.46 -24.89 0.42
N LYS A 161 3.53 -23.92 0.45
CA LYS A 161 3.83 -22.57 0.94
C LYS A 161 4.09 -22.54 2.44
N ALA A 162 3.40 -23.36 3.23
CA ALA A 162 3.66 -23.52 4.65
C ALA A 162 5.07 -24.08 4.90
N ALA A 163 5.49 -25.08 4.12
CA ALA A 163 6.84 -25.64 4.21
C ALA A 163 7.92 -24.61 3.81
N ALA A 164 7.69 -23.85 2.73
CA ALA A 164 8.58 -22.77 2.33
C ALA A 164 8.67 -21.65 3.37
N TRP A 165 7.53 -21.27 3.99
CA TRP A 165 7.52 -20.32 5.09
C TRP A 165 8.32 -20.83 6.31
N ALA A 166 8.16 -22.11 6.66
CA ALA A 166 8.92 -22.72 7.75
C ALA A 166 10.45 -22.67 7.53
N GLN A 167 10.93 -22.72 6.28
CA GLN A 167 12.36 -22.54 5.98
C GLN A 167 12.83 -21.11 6.23
N ILE A 168 11.98 -20.11 5.96
CA ILE A 168 12.27 -18.71 6.27
C ILE A 168 12.35 -18.51 7.79
N GLU A 169 11.37 -19.05 8.54
CA GLU A 169 11.39 -18.98 10.01
C GLU A 169 12.60 -19.71 10.61
N LYS A 170 13.02 -20.84 10.03
CA LYS A 170 14.25 -21.52 10.46
C LYS A 170 15.50 -20.66 10.25
N SER A 171 15.51 -19.85 9.18
CA SER A 171 16.65 -19.01 8.82
C SER A 171 16.67 -17.68 9.59
N LEU A 172 15.50 -17.13 9.93
CA LEU A 172 15.38 -15.83 10.58
C LEU A 172 14.99 -15.89 12.05
N THR A 173 14.49 -17.02 12.55
CA THR A 173 13.56 -17.13 13.70
C THR A 173 12.13 -16.68 13.35
N THR A 174 11.15 -17.24 14.06
CA THR A 174 9.73 -16.87 13.92
C THR A 174 9.48 -15.39 14.21
N GLU A 175 10.16 -14.82 15.21
CA GLU A 175 9.99 -13.41 15.59
C GLU A 175 10.41 -12.45 14.45
N ASN A 176 11.60 -12.67 13.89
CA ASN A 176 12.06 -11.87 12.76
C ASN A 176 11.20 -12.08 11.50
N ALA A 177 10.80 -13.32 11.20
CA ALA A 177 9.93 -13.58 10.06
C ALA A 177 8.59 -12.84 10.20
N ARG A 178 8.03 -12.77 11.41
CA ARG A 178 6.84 -11.98 11.73
C ARG A 178 7.07 -10.47 11.62
N ALA A 179 8.20 -9.97 12.10
CA ALA A 179 8.57 -8.55 11.94
C ALA A 179 8.68 -8.15 10.46
N LEU A 180 9.23 -9.04 9.63
CA LEU A 180 9.31 -8.83 8.18
C LEU A 180 7.93 -8.73 7.52
N VAL A 181 7.00 -9.63 7.88
CA VAL A 181 5.61 -9.58 7.39
C VAL A 181 4.93 -8.29 7.82
N MET A 182 5.09 -7.87 9.09
CA MET A 182 4.52 -6.62 9.57
C MET A 182 5.08 -5.41 8.82
N ASN A 183 6.36 -5.42 8.50
CA ASN A 183 6.96 -4.37 7.70
C ASN A 183 6.34 -4.31 6.28
N GLN A 184 6.06 -5.46 5.67
CA GLN A 184 5.37 -5.51 4.38
C GLN A 184 3.92 -5.02 4.47
N LEU A 185 3.18 -5.43 5.50
CA LEU A 185 1.82 -4.94 5.75
C LEU A 185 1.81 -3.42 5.96
N HIS A 186 2.75 -2.88 6.74
CA HIS A 186 2.92 -1.45 6.92
C HIS A 186 3.17 -0.74 5.58
N GLY A 187 4.07 -1.28 4.74
CA GLY A 187 4.31 -0.73 3.39
C GLY A 187 3.03 -0.67 2.55
N LYS A 188 2.23 -1.74 2.57
CA LYS A 188 0.94 -1.77 1.87
C LYS A 188 -0.04 -0.74 2.40
N VAL A 189 -0.21 -0.66 3.72
CA VAL A 189 -1.07 0.35 4.38
C VAL A 189 -0.61 1.78 4.01
N SER A 190 0.69 2.05 4.07
CA SER A 190 1.28 3.34 3.65
C SER A 190 0.93 3.67 2.20
N ALA A 191 1.12 2.72 1.28
CA ALA A 191 0.79 2.92 -0.13
C ALA A 191 -0.71 3.14 -0.37
N LEU A 192 -1.58 2.42 0.35
CA LEU A 192 -3.03 2.57 0.27
C LEU A 192 -3.47 3.97 0.68
N PHE A 193 -2.94 4.50 1.79
CA PHE A 193 -3.23 5.86 2.26
C PHE A 193 -2.65 6.95 1.37
N ARG A 194 -1.48 6.73 0.75
CA ARG A 194 -0.92 7.65 -0.27
C ARG A 194 -1.83 7.72 -1.50
N LEU A 195 -2.33 6.57 -1.97
CA LEU A 195 -3.28 6.54 -3.08
C LEU A 195 -4.60 7.23 -2.71
N GLU A 196 -5.09 7.01 -1.49
CA GLU A 196 -6.32 7.63 -1.00
C GLU A 196 -6.27 9.16 -1.00
N GLN A 197 -5.12 9.77 -0.72
CA GLN A 197 -4.98 11.22 -0.81
C GLN A 197 -5.34 11.72 -2.22
N LEU A 198 -4.86 11.04 -3.26
CA LEU A 198 -5.23 11.33 -4.66
C LEU A 198 -6.71 11.09 -4.92
N VAL A 199 -7.26 10.00 -4.39
CA VAL A 199 -8.69 9.69 -4.52
C VAL A 199 -9.56 10.76 -3.86
N LYS A 200 -9.19 11.24 -2.67
CA LYS A 200 -9.91 12.30 -1.95
C LYS A 200 -9.90 13.60 -2.74
N PHE A 201 -8.81 13.95 -3.43
CA PHE A 201 -8.82 15.09 -4.36
C PHE A 201 -9.79 14.90 -5.52
N VAL A 202 -9.97 13.69 -6.04
CA VAL A 202 -10.99 13.45 -7.09
C VAL A 202 -12.40 13.56 -6.52
N LEU A 203 -12.63 13.12 -5.29
CA LEU A 203 -13.95 13.11 -4.65
C LEU A 203 -14.36 14.46 -4.07
N ASP A 204 -13.42 15.34 -3.70
CA ASP A 204 -13.71 16.68 -3.16
C ASP A 204 -14.52 17.53 -4.16
N GLU A 205 -15.56 18.21 -3.68
CA GLU A 205 -16.43 19.05 -4.49
C GLU A 205 -15.71 20.28 -5.05
N LYS A 206 -14.65 20.72 -4.38
CA LYS A 206 -13.87 21.92 -4.75
C LYS A 206 -12.89 21.69 -5.91
N SER A 207 -12.73 20.45 -6.36
CA SER A 207 -11.76 20.06 -7.40
C SER A 207 -12.21 20.38 -8.83
N GLY A 208 -13.29 21.16 -8.99
CA GLY A 208 -13.77 21.65 -10.27
C GLY A 208 -12.76 22.61 -10.95
N PRO A 209 -12.90 22.85 -12.26
CA PRO A 209 -12.03 23.78 -12.97
C PRO A 209 -12.06 25.15 -12.27
N THR A 210 -10.90 25.66 -11.88
CA THR A 210 -10.78 27.04 -11.41
C THR A 210 -11.29 27.94 -12.54
N PRO A 211 -12.25 28.84 -12.29
CA PRO A 211 -12.70 29.77 -13.33
C PRO A 211 -11.48 30.56 -13.83
N PRO A 212 -11.41 30.86 -15.14
CA PRO A 212 -10.32 31.66 -15.67
C PRO A 212 -10.22 32.96 -14.87
N ALA A 213 -9.00 33.29 -14.45
CA ALA A 213 -8.72 34.53 -13.75
C ALA A 213 -9.34 35.69 -14.54
N VAL A 214 -10.32 36.37 -13.94
CA VAL A 214 -10.88 37.59 -14.52
C VAL A 214 -9.75 38.59 -14.52
N ALA A 215 -9.23 38.92 -15.71
CA ALA A 215 -8.31 40.03 -15.87
C ALA A 215 -9.06 41.31 -15.46
N VAL A 216 -8.59 41.95 -14.39
CA VAL A 216 -9.00 43.29 -13.96
C VAL A 216 -7.96 44.27 -14.47
#